data_AF-A0A5K3FG35-F1
#
_entry.id   AF-A0A5K3FG35-F1
#
_cell.length_a   1.000
_cell.length_b   1.000
_cell.length_c   1.000
_cell.angle_alpha   90.00
_cell.angle_beta   90.00
_cell.angle_gamma   90.00
#
_symmetry.space_group_name_H-M   'P 1'
#
loop_
_entity.id
_entity.type
_entity.pdbx_description
1 polymer ?
#
loop_
_entity_poly.entity_id
_entity_poly.type
_entity_poly.pdbx_seq_one_letter_code
_entity_poly.pdbx_strand_id
1 'polypeptide(L)'
;MRWCADWETGRQCSALRGLQSLVVVLDANLPVVGAPGGLESSLTQLLQLTSQFRQTLVQNVKAAPGTGAVNNLAVIGWRGELYSLSLSFCEALLTKEDASANEQPGMLLRVLDGVLIDALCTTENREWLGFVSRLLRMPSLKNDPRYKPLTALIWNEVLPIFVSRGCTVALWWEDCVGVALHFLTLSIDTGGRSAPVTTQDLLARFTFTPDLPSSFRRGFLKRLFADADFLKSALHAMSVSGRLDVDDAWQVYTIWLTYRLVLYDDCGHAATSLTTAESVIRQFFPDDMSDLLASGDPEISLMRLSERFEACETFQCRMQFKAVVLRHLSPLAQLLCRLSDERSVSTLELTSTYRATAALFQTAAVLLYATDGPFHQLFSQIMLPPRRQLCKENSPVHEAIKAGLAENLLAFVTGIAQLNYLTDPFVVRLLRELLRFVFFAVDTRFVAVSCPSNHGELQVKFETLP
;
A
#
# COMPACT_ATOMS: atom_id res chain seq x y z
N MET A 1 46.14 10.12 -3.15
CA MET A 1 44.93 10.79 -3.66
C MET A 1 43.64 10.44 -2.89
N ARG A 2 43.47 9.22 -2.34
CA ARG A 2 42.27 8.81 -1.55
C ARG A 2 41.99 9.67 -0.32
N TRP A 3 43.02 9.97 0.47
CA TRP A 3 42.89 10.79 1.69
C TRP A 3 42.45 12.23 1.42
N CYS A 4 42.78 12.79 0.25
CA CYS A 4 42.42 14.16 -0.11
C CYS A 4 40.91 14.29 -0.40
N ALA A 5 40.30 13.32 -1.08
CA ALA A 5 38.87 13.36 -1.42
C ALA A 5 37.96 13.16 -0.18
N ASP A 6 38.32 12.23 0.71
CA ASP A 6 37.59 12.03 1.98
C ASP A 6 37.75 13.25 2.91
N TRP A 7 38.95 13.83 2.96
CA TRP A 7 39.22 15.06 3.70
C TRP A 7 38.44 16.26 3.17
N GLU A 8 38.35 16.42 1.86
CA GLU A 8 37.59 17.50 1.22
C GLU A 8 36.08 17.36 1.48
N THR A 9 35.54 16.14 1.39
CA THR A 9 34.12 15.87 1.68
C THR A 9 33.81 16.16 3.15
N GLY A 10 34.69 15.78 4.09
CA GLY A 10 34.53 16.10 5.51
C GLY A 10 34.60 17.60 5.82
N ARG A 11 35.49 18.35 5.15
CA ARG A 11 35.53 19.81 5.25
C ARG A 11 34.25 20.45 4.73
N GLN A 12 33.71 19.93 3.63
CA GLN A 12 32.46 20.41 3.06
C GLN A 12 31.26 20.12 3.97
N CYS A 13 31.18 18.93 4.58
CA CYS A 13 30.15 18.60 5.57
C CYS A 13 30.25 19.50 6.81
N SER A 14 31.46 19.79 7.28
CA SER A 14 31.69 20.72 8.40
C SER A 14 31.29 22.16 8.06
N ALA A 15 31.58 22.61 6.83
CA ALA A 15 31.13 23.90 6.34
C ALA A 15 29.60 23.98 6.24
N LEU A 16 28.95 22.92 5.75
CA LEU A 16 27.49 22.82 5.71
C LEU A 16 26.88 22.89 7.11
N ARG A 17 27.44 22.15 8.09
CA ARG A 17 27.02 22.22 9.51
C ARG A 17 27.12 23.65 10.06
N GLY A 18 28.22 24.35 9.74
CA GLY A 18 28.40 25.75 10.14
C GLY A 18 27.36 26.69 9.54
N LEU A 19 27.10 26.57 8.23
CA LEU A 19 26.08 27.36 7.52
C LEU A 19 24.68 27.09 8.10
N GLN A 20 24.32 25.83 8.30
CA GLN A 20 23.04 25.41 8.89
C GLN A 20 22.87 25.95 10.30
N SER A 21 23.91 25.86 11.14
CA SER A 21 23.88 26.40 12.50
C SER A 21 23.72 27.92 12.49
N LEU A 22 24.38 28.62 11.57
CA LEU A 22 24.27 30.07 11.42
C LEU A 22 22.87 30.49 10.97
N VAL A 23 22.24 29.74 10.05
CA VAL A 23 20.83 29.94 9.68
C VAL A 23 19.91 29.79 10.90
N VAL A 24 20.06 28.69 11.66
CA VAL A 24 19.23 28.45 12.86
C VAL A 24 19.45 29.55 13.90
N VAL A 25 20.68 29.99 14.14
CA VAL A 25 20.95 31.05 15.13
C VAL A 25 20.42 32.41 14.67
N LEU A 26 20.61 32.80 13.42
CA LEU A 26 20.10 34.07 12.89
C LEU A 26 18.57 34.12 12.93
N ASP A 27 17.93 33.02 12.57
CA ASP A 27 16.49 32.84 12.66
C ASP A 27 15.98 32.92 14.11
N ALA A 28 16.75 32.44 15.10
CA ALA A 28 16.36 32.52 16.51
C ALA A 28 16.43 33.94 17.10
N ASN A 29 17.23 34.82 16.50
CA ASN A 29 17.55 36.13 17.04
C ASN A 29 16.97 37.29 16.21
N LEU A 30 16.12 36.99 15.22
CA LEU A 30 15.40 37.99 14.44
C LEU A 30 14.26 38.59 15.29
N PRO A 31 14.28 39.90 15.58
CA PRO A 31 13.17 40.52 16.30
C PRO A 31 11.93 40.59 15.39
N VAL A 32 10.82 40.06 15.89
CA VAL A 32 9.48 40.01 15.27
C VAL A 32 8.97 41.39 14.83
N VAL A 33 9.52 42.46 15.40
CA VAL A 33 9.19 43.86 15.08
C VAL A 33 10.48 44.64 14.88
N GLY A 34 10.66 45.23 13.69
CA GLY A 34 11.77 46.15 13.41
C GLY A 34 13.06 45.51 12.91
N ALA A 35 13.03 44.27 12.40
CA ALA A 35 14.18 43.70 11.72
C ALA A 35 14.59 44.60 10.53
N PRO A 36 15.87 44.98 10.40
CA PRO A 36 16.33 45.76 9.26
C PRO A 36 16.14 44.93 7.99
N GLY A 37 15.47 45.47 6.97
CA GLY A 37 15.13 44.71 5.73
C GLY A 37 16.33 44.08 4.99
N GLY A 38 17.56 44.50 5.32
CA GLY A 38 18.79 43.85 4.86
C GLY A 38 19.05 42.46 5.48
N LEU A 39 18.56 42.18 6.69
CA LEU A 39 18.79 40.91 7.39
C LEU A 39 17.94 39.78 6.84
N GLU A 40 16.67 40.05 6.50
CA GLU A 40 15.77 39.06 5.88
C GLU A 40 16.25 38.66 4.47
N SER A 41 16.69 39.64 3.68
CA SER A 41 17.28 39.40 2.36
C SER A 41 18.61 38.63 2.46
N SER A 42 19.46 38.95 3.44
CA SER A 42 20.70 38.22 3.72
C SER A 42 20.44 36.78 4.18
N LEU A 43 19.44 36.55 5.03
CA LEU A 43 19.02 35.21 5.47
C LEU A 43 18.50 34.38 4.29
N THR A 44 17.72 35.02 3.41
CA THR A 44 17.21 34.38 2.19
C THR A 44 18.35 33.97 1.25
N GLN A 45 19.34 34.83 1.05
CA GLN A 45 20.53 34.51 0.26
C GLN A 45 21.36 33.40 0.91
N LEU A 46 21.55 33.45 2.23
CA LEU A 46 22.26 32.41 2.98
C LEU A 46 21.56 31.05 2.86
N LEU A 47 20.24 31.01 2.93
CA LEU A 47 19.44 29.80 2.70
C LEU A 47 19.62 29.26 1.29
N GLN A 48 19.56 30.12 0.27
CA GLN A 48 19.78 29.72 -1.12
C GLN A 48 21.18 29.14 -1.32
N LEU A 49 22.20 29.79 -0.77
CA LEU A 49 23.59 29.30 -0.82
C LEU A 49 23.73 27.97 -0.07
N THR A 50 23.11 27.84 1.10
CA THR A 50 23.13 26.58 1.88
C THR A 50 22.45 25.45 1.12
N SER A 51 21.31 25.73 0.47
CA SER A 51 20.59 24.77 -0.36
C SER A 51 21.41 24.35 -1.58
N GLN A 52 21.96 25.31 -2.35
CA GLN A 52 22.83 25.03 -3.49
C GLN A 52 24.06 24.23 -3.10
N PHE A 53 24.75 24.63 -2.03
CA PHE A 53 25.94 23.94 -1.52
C PHE A 53 25.61 22.49 -1.15
N ARG A 54 24.49 22.27 -0.45
CA ARG A 54 23.99 20.93 -0.12
C ARG A 54 23.64 20.11 -1.36
N GLN A 55 22.95 20.68 -2.34
CA GLN A 55 22.59 19.98 -3.59
C GLN A 55 23.84 19.51 -4.33
N THR A 56 24.85 20.37 -4.46
CA THR A 56 26.14 20.00 -5.07
C THR A 56 26.82 18.88 -4.29
N LEU A 57 26.80 18.92 -2.95
CA LEU A 57 27.35 17.86 -2.12
C LEU A 57 26.64 16.53 -2.29
N VAL A 58 25.30 16.53 -2.26
CA VAL A 58 24.49 15.32 -2.50
C VAL A 58 24.79 14.74 -3.88
N GLN A 59 24.89 15.57 -4.92
CA GLN A 59 25.22 15.12 -6.28
C GLN A 59 26.62 14.53 -6.37
N ASN A 60 27.63 15.19 -5.78
CA ASN A 60 29.01 14.70 -5.77
C ASN A 60 29.12 13.35 -5.05
N VAL A 61 28.42 13.22 -3.92
CA VAL A 61 28.39 12.00 -3.13
C VAL A 61 27.62 10.88 -3.84
N LYS A 62 26.58 11.19 -4.64
CA LYS A 62 25.87 10.23 -5.51
C LYS A 62 26.72 9.79 -6.72
N ALA A 63 27.47 10.70 -7.33
CA ALA A 63 28.23 10.47 -8.56
C ALA A 63 29.52 9.67 -8.38
N ALA A 64 30.05 9.54 -7.16
CA ALA A 64 31.26 8.77 -6.88
C ALA A 64 31.04 7.27 -7.19
N PRO A 65 31.66 6.71 -8.26
CA PRO A 65 31.46 5.31 -8.63
C PRO A 65 32.18 4.38 -7.65
N GLY A 66 31.48 3.32 -7.23
CA GLY A 66 31.97 2.27 -6.32
C GLY A 66 33.11 1.43 -6.91
N THR A 67 34.28 2.05 -7.07
CA THR A 67 35.52 1.37 -7.47
C THR A 67 36.29 0.96 -6.20
N GLY A 68 35.91 -0.19 -5.63
CA GLY A 68 36.63 -0.88 -4.56
C GLY A 68 35.96 -0.89 -3.19
N ALA A 69 36.07 -2.03 -2.48
CA ALA A 69 35.38 -2.31 -1.22
C ALA A 69 35.66 -1.31 -0.07
N VAL A 70 36.78 -0.58 -0.11
CA VAL A 70 37.16 0.41 0.92
C VAL A 70 36.63 1.82 0.61
N ASN A 71 36.51 2.19 -0.68
CA ASN A 71 35.85 3.45 -1.10
C ASN A 71 34.36 3.44 -0.72
N ASN A 72 33.74 2.26 -0.68
CA ASN A 72 32.34 2.12 -0.29
C ASN A 72 32.12 2.54 1.16
N LEU A 73 32.97 2.17 2.12
CA LEU A 73 32.73 2.44 3.55
C LEU A 73 32.88 3.93 3.91
N ALA A 74 33.88 4.62 3.37
CA ALA A 74 34.07 6.06 3.60
C ALA A 74 32.96 6.88 2.93
N VAL A 75 32.59 6.57 1.69
CA VAL A 75 31.49 7.22 0.97
C VAL A 75 30.14 6.92 1.64
N ILE A 76 29.91 5.71 2.15
CA ILE A 76 28.72 5.36 2.95
C ILE A 76 28.70 6.14 4.27
N GLY A 77 29.84 6.30 4.95
CA GLY A 77 29.96 7.09 6.18
C GLY A 77 29.60 8.56 5.97
N TRP A 78 30.17 9.21 4.94
CA TRP A 78 29.87 10.60 4.62
C TRP A 78 28.45 10.81 4.08
N ARG A 79 27.86 9.80 3.39
CA ARG A 79 26.43 9.81 3.03
C ARG A 79 25.56 9.85 4.28
N GLY A 80 25.80 8.96 5.23
CA GLY A 80 25.09 8.93 6.51
C GLY A 80 25.23 10.24 7.29
N GLU A 81 26.44 10.80 7.37
CA GLU A 81 26.66 12.08 8.06
C GLU A 81 25.96 13.25 7.35
N LEU A 82 26.01 13.33 6.02
CA LEU A 82 25.31 14.36 5.25
C LEU A 82 23.79 14.27 5.44
N TYR A 83 23.23 13.06 5.48
CA TYR A 83 21.80 12.83 5.71
C TYR A 83 21.41 13.19 7.14
N SER A 84 22.18 12.77 8.15
CA SER A 84 21.96 13.12 9.55
C SER A 84 22.05 14.64 9.77
N LEU A 85 23.03 15.31 9.15
CA LEU A 85 23.17 16.76 9.21
C LEU A 85 21.98 17.49 8.57
N SER A 86 21.58 17.02 7.40
CA SER A 86 20.43 17.59 6.69
C SER A 86 19.13 17.39 7.47
N LEU A 87 18.93 16.20 8.06
CA LEU A 87 17.77 15.87 8.86
C LEU A 87 17.72 16.70 10.15
N SER A 88 18.81 16.75 10.90
CA SER A 88 18.91 17.53 12.15
C SER A 88 18.66 19.02 11.92
N PHE A 89 19.12 19.57 10.79
CA PHE A 89 18.81 20.93 10.39
C PHE A 89 17.31 21.12 10.11
N CYS A 90 16.69 20.21 9.34
CA CYS A 90 15.25 20.24 9.10
C CYS A 90 14.43 20.10 10.40
N GLU A 91 14.86 19.25 11.33
CA GLU A 91 14.20 19.11 12.64
C GLU A 91 14.35 20.36 13.52
N ALA A 92 15.50 21.03 13.47
CA ALA A 92 15.71 22.28 14.19
C ALA A 92 14.80 23.39 13.66
N LEU A 93 14.62 23.48 12.33
CA LEU A 93 13.68 24.41 11.71
C LEU A 93 12.22 24.05 12.05
N LEU A 94 11.86 22.77 11.97
CA LEU A 94 10.52 22.28 12.31
C LEU A 94 10.14 22.61 13.76
N THR A 95 11.05 22.37 14.70
CA THR A 95 10.82 22.63 16.14
C THR A 95 10.56 24.11 16.43
N LYS A 96 11.12 25.01 15.61
CA LYS A 96 10.84 26.43 15.73
C LYS A 96 9.52 26.83 15.10
N GLU A 97 9.21 26.32 13.92
CA GLU A 97 7.90 26.57 13.28
C GLU A 97 6.74 26.05 14.17
N ASP A 98 6.96 24.96 14.92
CA ASP A 98 6.04 24.47 15.96
C ASP A 98 5.89 25.46 17.15
N ALA A 99 6.97 26.15 17.54
CA ALA A 99 6.99 27.08 18.68
C ALA A 99 6.48 28.48 18.32
N SER A 100 6.69 28.94 17.07
CA SER A 100 6.26 30.24 16.58
C SER A 100 4.84 30.16 16.01
N ALA A 101 3.84 30.02 16.88
CA ALA A 101 2.43 29.84 16.50
C ALA A 101 1.81 30.97 15.63
N ASN A 102 2.55 32.03 15.26
CA ASN A 102 2.02 33.21 14.56
C ASN A 102 2.84 33.73 13.36
N GLU A 103 3.99 33.16 13.01
CA GLU A 103 4.86 33.72 11.96
C GLU A 103 4.95 32.89 10.68
N GLN A 104 5.39 33.54 9.60
CA GLN A 104 5.27 33.06 8.22
C GLN A 104 5.91 31.66 8.01
N PRO A 105 5.30 30.78 7.19
CA PRO A 105 5.95 29.56 6.69
C PRO A 105 7.04 29.95 5.70
N GLY A 106 8.21 30.27 6.22
CA GLY A 106 9.32 30.78 5.43
C GLY A 106 10.39 29.75 5.21
N MET A 107 10.87 29.14 6.30
CA MET A 107 12.20 28.55 6.31
C MET A 107 12.16 27.09 5.87
N LEU A 108 11.23 26.28 6.37
CA LEU A 108 11.15 24.88 6.00
C LEU A 108 10.81 24.71 4.51
N LEU A 109 9.86 25.50 3.98
CA LEU A 109 9.52 25.51 2.55
C LEU A 109 10.69 25.89 1.64
N ARG A 110 11.55 26.82 2.08
CA ARG A 110 12.74 27.25 1.31
C ARG A 110 13.88 26.23 1.34
N VAL A 111 13.86 25.32 2.32
CA VAL A 111 14.92 24.34 2.55
C VAL A 111 14.55 22.97 1.99
N LEU A 112 13.28 22.57 2.07
CA LEU A 112 12.76 21.34 1.51
C LEU A 112 12.64 21.47 -0.01
N ASP A 113 13.59 20.87 -0.72
CA ASP A 113 13.55 20.70 -2.17
C ASP A 113 13.48 19.21 -2.52
N GLY A 114 13.07 18.88 -3.75
CA GLY A 114 12.95 17.49 -4.20
C GLY A 114 14.26 16.71 -4.09
N VAL A 115 15.42 17.36 -4.25
CA VAL A 115 16.74 16.72 -4.13
C VAL A 115 17.02 16.28 -2.69
N LEU A 116 16.65 17.11 -1.72
CA LEU A 116 16.77 16.85 -0.30
C LEU A 116 15.81 15.75 0.13
N ILE A 117 14.54 15.82 -0.28
CA ILE A 117 13.54 14.80 0.04
C ILE A 117 13.96 13.45 -0.55
N ASP A 118 14.43 13.43 -1.79
CA ASP A 118 14.97 12.25 -2.47
C ASP A 118 16.22 11.70 -1.77
N ALA A 119 17.06 12.57 -1.21
CA ALA A 119 18.26 12.21 -0.48
C ALA A 119 17.99 11.71 0.95
N LEU A 120 16.96 12.24 1.63
CA LEU A 120 16.61 11.85 2.98
C LEU A 120 15.77 10.55 3.00
N CYS A 121 14.93 10.35 1.99
CA CYS A 121 14.15 9.13 1.84
C CYS A 121 14.96 8.02 1.15
N THR A 122 15.95 7.53 1.88
CA THR A 122 16.68 6.29 1.54
C THR A 122 16.12 5.13 2.35
N THR A 123 16.28 3.92 1.82
CA THR A 123 15.89 2.68 2.51
C THR A 123 16.70 2.41 3.78
N GLU A 124 17.74 3.20 4.04
CA GLU A 124 18.70 3.03 5.14
C GLU A 124 18.52 4.06 6.27
N ASN A 125 17.73 5.12 6.06
CA ASN A 125 17.53 6.18 7.05
C ASN A 125 16.15 6.12 7.75
N ARG A 126 16.08 5.46 8.92
CA ARG A 126 14.85 5.38 9.74
C ARG A 126 14.40 6.74 10.23
N GLU A 127 15.35 7.60 10.59
CA GLU A 127 15.12 8.85 11.32
C GLU A 127 14.27 9.82 10.50
N TRP A 128 14.35 9.75 9.17
CA TRP A 128 13.48 10.48 8.26
C TRP A 128 11.99 10.23 8.52
N LEU A 129 11.58 9.02 8.90
CA LEU A 129 10.17 8.72 9.23
C LEU A 129 9.69 9.52 10.45
N GLY A 130 10.57 9.74 11.43
CA GLY A 130 10.29 10.58 12.60
C GLY A 130 10.06 12.03 12.19
N PHE A 131 10.93 12.58 11.33
CA PHE A 131 10.76 13.92 10.78
C PHE A 131 9.45 14.06 10.00
N VAL A 132 9.15 13.16 9.06
CA VAL A 132 7.90 13.20 8.29
C VAL A 132 6.68 13.08 9.21
N SER A 133 6.73 12.19 10.21
CA SER A 133 5.65 12.07 11.19
C SER A 133 5.41 13.38 11.94
N ARG A 134 6.47 14.12 12.33
CA ARG A 134 6.33 15.41 13.00
C ARG A 134 5.81 16.48 12.04
N LEU A 135 6.35 16.53 10.83
CA LEU A 135 5.92 17.45 9.78
C LEU A 135 4.41 17.34 9.52
N LEU A 136 3.89 16.12 9.35
CA LEU A 136 2.46 15.89 9.08
C LEU A 136 1.54 16.25 10.26
N ARG A 137 2.08 16.31 11.49
CA ARG A 137 1.32 16.64 12.71
C ARG A 137 1.27 18.15 12.99
N MET A 138 1.96 18.98 12.22
CA MET A 138 1.94 20.43 12.40
C MET A 138 0.51 20.97 12.30
N PRO A 139 0.00 21.66 13.34
CA PRO A 139 -1.35 22.24 13.32
C PRO A 139 -1.55 23.25 12.18
N SER A 140 -0.50 24.00 11.84
CA SER A 140 -0.51 25.06 10.83
C SER A 140 -0.81 24.55 9.41
N LEU A 141 -0.50 23.28 9.10
CA LEU A 141 -0.78 22.68 7.80
C LEU A 141 -2.29 22.53 7.51
N LYS A 142 -3.11 22.49 8.56
CA LYS A 142 -4.54 22.16 8.46
C LYS A 142 -5.37 23.35 7.96
N ASN A 143 -5.15 24.52 8.56
CA ASN A 143 -6.06 25.66 8.42
C ASN A 143 -5.38 26.96 8.00
N ASP A 144 -4.04 27.04 7.98
CA ASP A 144 -3.35 28.28 7.67
C ASP A 144 -3.07 28.39 6.15
N PRO A 145 -3.68 29.35 5.44
CA PRO A 145 -3.48 29.52 4.00
C PRO A 145 -2.01 29.80 3.64
N ARG A 146 -1.22 30.33 4.58
CA ARG A 146 0.21 30.57 4.36
C ARG A 146 0.96 29.25 4.12
N TYR A 147 0.53 28.15 4.75
CA TYR A 147 1.19 26.84 4.67
C TYR A 147 0.76 26.01 3.44
N LYS A 148 -0.15 26.52 2.60
CA LYS A 148 -0.59 25.85 1.36
C LYS A 148 0.55 25.37 0.44
N PRO A 149 1.64 26.14 0.22
CA PRO A 149 2.75 25.66 -0.60
C PRO A 149 3.49 24.47 0.04
N LEU A 150 3.60 24.44 1.38
CA LEU A 150 4.20 23.32 2.09
C LEU A 150 3.29 22.09 2.03
N THR A 151 1.99 22.27 2.21
CA THR A 151 1.00 21.20 2.01
C THR A 151 1.06 20.65 0.59
N ALA A 152 1.20 21.51 -0.43
CA ALA A 152 1.37 21.08 -1.83
C ALA A 152 2.66 20.27 -2.03
N LEU A 153 3.78 20.70 -1.43
CA LEU A 153 5.04 19.95 -1.47
C LEU A 153 4.93 18.59 -0.77
N ILE A 154 4.21 18.51 0.36
CA ILE A 154 3.94 17.23 1.05
C ILE A 154 3.19 16.26 0.13
N TRP A 155 2.14 16.73 -0.56
CA TRP A 155 1.35 15.88 -1.44
C TRP A 155 2.06 15.49 -2.75
N ASN A 156 2.85 16.40 -3.32
CA ASN A 156 3.44 16.23 -4.64
C ASN A 156 4.84 15.57 -4.61
N GLU A 157 5.61 15.78 -3.55
CA GLU A 157 7.00 15.30 -3.46
C GLU A 157 7.14 14.27 -2.33
N VAL A 158 6.71 14.61 -1.11
CA VAL A 158 6.94 13.75 0.07
C VAL A 158 6.12 12.47 0.00
N LEU A 159 4.82 12.53 -0.31
CA LEU A 159 3.95 11.35 -0.38
C LEU A 159 4.42 10.34 -1.45
N PRO A 160 4.68 10.72 -2.72
CA PRO A 160 5.15 9.76 -3.73
C PRO A 160 6.48 9.10 -3.36
N ILE A 161 7.42 9.87 -2.80
CA ILE A 161 8.72 9.36 -2.37
C ILE A 161 8.55 8.40 -1.17
N PHE A 162 7.69 8.77 -0.22
CA PHE A 162 7.34 7.91 0.92
C PHE A 162 6.72 6.58 0.47
N VAL A 163 5.75 6.60 -0.46
CA VAL A 163 5.11 5.38 -0.97
C VAL A 163 6.08 4.49 -1.75
N SER A 164 6.93 5.08 -2.60
CA SER A 164 7.84 4.33 -3.48
C SER A 164 9.09 3.79 -2.79
N ARG A 165 9.52 4.39 -1.67
CA ARG A 165 10.77 4.00 -0.98
C ARG A 165 10.61 3.80 0.52
N GLY A 166 9.89 4.68 1.20
CA GLY A 166 9.70 4.59 2.65
C GLY A 166 8.90 3.34 3.02
N CYS A 167 7.75 3.15 2.37
CA CYS A 167 6.87 2.03 2.64
C CYS A 167 7.40 0.69 2.15
N THR A 168 8.40 0.66 1.25
CA THR A 168 8.92 -0.59 0.65
C THR A 168 9.89 -1.35 1.56
N VAL A 169 10.30 -0.74 2.68
CA VAL A 169 11.24 -1.35 3.62
C VAL A 169 10.51 -2.15 4.70
N ALA A 170 10.69 -3.47 4.65
CA ALA A 170 10.03 -4.39 5.58
C ALA A 170 10.55 -4.30 7.04
N LEU A 171 11.76 -3.81 7.29
CA LEU A 171 12.38 -3.79 8.63
C LEU A 171 11.68 -2.87 9.65
N TRP A 172 11.09 -1.77 9.20
CA TRP A 172 10.47 -0.75 10.06
C TRP A 172 9.05 -0.41 9.60
N TRP A 173 8.34 -1.41 9.08
CA TRP A 173 6.99 -1.26 8.55
C TRP A 173 6.03 -0.60 9.55
N GLU A 174 6.20 -0.83 10.86
CA GLU A 174 5.35 -0.25 11.91
C GLU A 174 5.39 1.28 11.96
N ASP A 175 6.58 1.86 11.76
CA ASP A 175 6.78 3.31 11.72
C ASP A 175 6.19 3.88 10.44
N CYS A 176 6.41 3.20 9.31
CA CYS A 176 5.80 3.56 8.03
C CYS A 176 4.27 3.57 8.13
N VAL A 177 3.67 2.56 8.78
CA VAL A 177 2.22 2.54 9.01
C VAL A 177 1.78 3.75 9.86
N GLY A 178 2.56 4.12 10.88
CA GLY A 178 2.28 5.33 11.68
C GLY A 178 2.25 6.60 10.80
N VAL A 179 3.26 6.77 9.94
CA VAL A 179 3.33 7.89 9.00
C VAL A 179 2.17 7.86 7.99
N ALA A 180 1.79 6.70 7.47
CA ALA A 180 0.65 6.56 6.56
C ALA A 180 -0.68 6.99 7.19
N LEU A 181 -0.90 6.67 8.48
CA LEU A 181 -2.06 7.15 9.23
C LEU A 181 -2.03 8.67 9.44
N HIS A 182 -0.85 9.30 9.55
CA HIS A 182 -0.74 10.76 9.60
C HIS A 182 -1.07 11.43 8.27
N PHE A 183 -0.70 10.82 7.13
CA PHE A 183 -1.17 11.30 5.83
C PHE A 183 -2.70 11.23 5.71
N LEU A 184 -3.32 10.14 6.18
CA LEU A 184 -4.78 10.05 6.24
C LEU A 184 -5.39 11.12 7.15
N THR A 185 -4.81 11.31 8.33
CA THR A 185 -5.26 12.34 9.29
C THR A 185 -5.21 13.74 8.65
N LEU A 186 -4.10 14.05 7.96
CA LEU A 186 -3.96 15.33 7.26
C LEU A 186 -5.00 15.50 6.15
N SER A 187 -5.30 14.44 5.38
CA SER A 187 -6.34 14.49 4.35
C SER A 187 -7.73 14.70 4.94
N ILE A 188 -8.07 14.00 6.03
CA ILE A 188 -9.32 14.18 6.79
C ILE A 188 -9.46 15.63 7.25
N ASP A 189 -8.40 16.19 7.84
CA ASP A 189 -8.40 17.54 8.41
C ASP A 189 -8.41 18.66 7.34
N THR A 190 -7.80 18.44 6.18
CA THR A 190 -7.65 19.45 5.11
C THR A 190 -8.80 19.48 4.11
N GLY A 191 -9.90 18.76 4.38
CA GLY A 191 -11.13 18.83 3.60
C GLY A 191 -11.56 17.52 2.94
N GLY A 192 -10.90 16.38 3.24
CA GLY A 192 -11.31 15.02 2.87
C GLY A 192 -11.47 14.80 1.36
N ARG A 193 -12.61 15.20 0.82
CA ARG A 193 -12.97 15.19 -0.61
C ARG A 193 -12.43 16.37 -1.42
N SER A 194 -12.22 17.53 -0.80
CA SER A 194 -11.69 18.73 -1.47
C SER A 194 -10.16 18.86 -1.37
N ALA A 195 -9.53 17.92 -0.66
CA ALA A 195 -8.09 17.83 -0.56
C ALA A 195 -7.48 17.49 -1.93
N PRO A 196 -6.26 17.98 -2.24
CA PRO A 196 -5.56 17.66 -3.49
C PRO A 196 -5.27 16.15 -3.64
N VAL A 197 -5.18 15.44 -2.51
CA VAL A 197 -5.19 13.97 -2.44
C VAL A 197 -6.26 13.57 -1.44
N THR A 198 -7.27 12.85 -1.91
CA THR A 198 -8.44 12.53 -1.09
C THR A 198 -8.14 11.39 -0.11
N THR A 199 -8.92 11.30 0.97
CA THR A 199 -8.83 10.18 1.93
C THR A 199 -8.98 8.84 1.20
N GLN A 200 -9.87 8.80 0.22
CA GLN A 200 -10.10 7.65 -0.65
C GLN A 200 -8.85 7.27 -1.46
N ASP A 201 -8.19 8.23 -2.09
CA ASP A 201 -6.97 7.98 -2.87
C ASP A 201 -5.88 7.37 -1.99
N LEU A 202 -5.71 7.89 -0.76
CA LEU A 202 -4.73 7.38 0.19
C LEU A 202 -5.06 5.94 0.63
N LEU A 203 -6.31 5.65 0.94
CA LEU A 203 -6.76 4.30 1.29
C LEU A 203 -6.48 3.30 0.15
N ALA A 204 -6.76 3.66 -1.10
CA ALA A 204 -6.41 2.83 -2.25
C ALA A 204 -4.88 2.68 -2.40
N ARG A 205 -4.13 3.78 -2.32
CA ARG A 205 -2.67 3.78 -2.51
C ARG A 205 -1.96 2.92 -1.47
N PHE A 206 -2.33 3.01 -0.19
CA PHE A 206 -1.69 2.22 0.86
C PHE A 206 -2.09 0.74 0.86
N THR A 207 -3.17 0.39 0.15
CA THR A 207 -3.66 -0.99 0.06
C THR A 207 -3.20 -1.69 -1.23
N PHE A 208 -3.38 -1.05 -2.39
CA PHE A 208 -3.28 -1.69 -3.71
C PHE A 208 -2.02 -1.31 -4.51
N THR A 209 -1.18 -0.41 -4.02
CA THR A 209 0.11 -0.10 -4.70
C THR A 209 0.97 -1.38 -4.78
N PRO A 210 1.52 -1.72 -5.98
CA PRO A 210 2.27 -2.95 -6.21
C PRO A 210 3.41 -3.20 -5.23
N ASP A 211 4.27 -2.20 -5.09
CA ASP A 211 5.62 -2.38 -4.54
C ASP A 211 5.64 -2.34 -3.00
N LEU A 212 4.46 -2.18 -2.37
CA LEU A 212 4.35 -2.21 -0.93
C LEU A 212 4.59 -3.65 -0.41
N PRO A 213 5.21 -3.82 0.76
CA PRO A 213 5.38 -5.13 1.36
C PRO A 213 4.06 -5.54 2.02
N SER A 214 3.82 -6.84 2.06
CA SER A 214 2.70 -7.47 2.76
C SER A 214 2.62 -7.07 4.24
N SER A 215 3.76 -6.96 4.93
CA SER A 215 3.85 -6.53 6.33
C SER A 215 3.29 -5.13 6.55
N PHE A 216 3.62 -4.18 5.68
CA PHE A 216 3.05 -2.84 5.70
C PHE A 216 1.54 -2.86 5.48
N ARG A 217 1.05 -3.55 4.43
CA ARG A 217 -0.39 -3.63 4.14
C ARG A 217 -1.18 -4.23 5.31
N ARG A 218 -0.68 -5.34 5.88
CA ARG A 218 -1.27 -5.99 7.04
C ARG A 218 -1.31 -5.05 8.23
N GLY A 219 -0.19 -4.40 8.53
CA GLY A 219 -0.08 -3.44 9.61
C GLY A 219 -1.03 -2.26 9.48
N PHE A 220 -1.10 -1.70 8.27
CA PHE A 220 -1.95 -0.57 7.94
C PHE A 220 -3.44 -0.90 8.11
N LEU A 221 -3.92 -1.95 7.45
CA LEU A 221 -5.33 -2.35 7.55
C LEU A 221 -5.70 -2.82 8.95
N LYS A 222 -4.80 -3.52 9.64
CA LYS A 222 -5.01 -3.93 11.03
C LYS A 222 -5.22 -2.73 11.94
N ARG A 223 -4.41 -1.67 11.82
CA ARG A 223 -4.61 -0.44 12.60
C ARG A 223 -5.87 0.31 12.18
N LEU A 224 -6.14 0.40 10.88
CA LEU A 224 -7.33 1.06 10.33
C LEU A 224 -8.64 0.45 10.87
N PHE A 225 -8.75 -0.88 10.88
CA PHE A 225 -9.94 -1.58 11.36
C PHE A 225 -9.95 -1.86 12.88
N ALA A 226 -8.84 -1.67 13.58
CA ALA A 226 -8.80 -1.77 15.03
C ALA A 226 -9.33 -0.50 15.72
N ASP A 227 -9.16 0.67 15.09
CA ASP A 227 -9.60 1.96 15.62
C ASP A 227 -10.91 2.41 14.94
N ALA A 228 -12.03 2.12 15.61
CA ALA A 228 -13.36 2.45 15.10
C ALA A 228 -13.61 3.96 14.99
N ASP A 229 -13.01 4.77 15.87
CA ASP A 229 -13.18 6.23 15.86
C ASP A 229 -12.40 6.86 14.70
N PHE A 230 -11.18 6.38 14.47
CA PHE A 230 -10.40 6.79 13.31
C PHE A 230 -11.09 6.37 12.00
N LEU A 231 -11.56 5.13 11.92
CA LEU A 231 -12.31 4.64 10.75
C LEU A 231 -13.57 5.48 10.50
N LYS A 232 -14.34 5.78 11.54
CA LYS A 232 -15.52 6.64 11.45
C LYS A 232 -15.18 8.03 10.92
N SER A 233 -14.06 8.60 11.37
CA SER A 233 -13.58 9.92 10.92
C SER A 233 -13.17 9.89 9.45
N ALA A 234 -12.47 8.83 9.01
CA ALA A 234 -12.09 8.64 7.61
C ALA A 234 -13.32 8.49 6.70
N LEU A 235 -14.30 7.67 7.08
CA LEU A 235 -15.54 7.49 6.33
C LEU A 235 -16.39 8.78 6.30
N HIS A 236 -16.42 9.53 7.41
CA HIS A 236 -17.11 10.80 7.45
C HIS A 236 -16.49 11.81 6.48
N ALA A 237 -15.16 11.89 6.42
CA ALA A 237 -14.43 12.74 5.47
C ALA A 237 -14.67 12.37 3.99
N MET A 238 -15.04 11.12 3.72
CA MET A 238 -15.44 10.63 2.40
C MET A 238 -16.93 10.82 2.11
N SER A 239 -17.77 11.11 3.10
CA SER A 239 -19.22 11.23 2.96
C SER A 239 -19.69 12.68 2.76
N VAL A 240 -20.80 12.89 2.04
CA VAL A 240 -21.40 14.24 1.87
C VAL A 240 -22.68 14.41 2.69
N SER A 241 -23.50 13.36 2.79
CA SER A 241 -24.80 13.37 3.48
C SER A 241 -24.86 12.35 4.63
N GLY A 242 -23.70 11.98 5.17
CA GLY A 242 -23.57 10.88 6.14
C GLY A 242 -23.56 9.48 5.49
N ARG A 243 -23.69 9.40 4.16
CA ARG A 243 -23.47 8.18 3.37
C ARG A 243 -22.35 8.39 2.36
N LEU A 244 -21.67 7.30 2.01
CA LEU A 244 -20.70 7.24 0.92
C LEU A 244 -21.41 7.29 -0.44
N ASP A 245 -20.71 7.80 -1.43
CA ASP A 245 -21.08 7.54 -2.82
C ASP A 245 -20.88 6.04 -3.16
N VAL A 246 -21.56 5.57 -4.19
CA VAL A 246 -21.52 4.16 -4.61
C VAL A 246 -20.09 3.71 -4.92
N ASP A 247 -19.32 4.54 -5.64
CA ASP A 247 -17.94 4.21 -6.01
C ASP A 247 -17.02 4.13 -4.77
N ASP A 248 -17.21 5.02 -3.80
CA ASP A 248 -16.46 5.04 -2.54
C ASP A 248 -16.82 3.84 -1.67
N ALA A 249 -18.10 3.48 -1.61
CA ALA A 249 -18.58 2.31 -0.88
C ALA A 249 -18.00 1.01 -1.46
N TRP A 250 -17.97 0.88 -2.79
CA TRP A 250 -17.30 -0.24 -3.46
C TRP A 250 -15.81 -0.31 -3.14
N GLN A 251 -15.12 0.83 -3.10
CA GLN A 251 -13.70 0.83 -2.77
C GLN A 251 -13.44 0.41 -1.33
N VAL A 252 -14.20 0.96 -0.37
CA VAL A 252 -14.13 0.55 1.05
C VAL A 252 -14.44 -0.94 1.19
N TYR A 253 -15.44 -1.43 0.45
CA TYR A 253 -15.79 -2.85 0.40
C TYR A 253 -14.63 -3.71 -0.11
N THR A 254 -13.97 -3.34 -1.21
CA THR A 254 -12.80 -4.08 -1.73
C THR A 254 -11.63 -4.05 -0.73
N ILE A 255 -11.40 -2.95 -0.02
CA ILE A 255 -10.38 -2.85 1.03
C ILE A 255 -10.71 -3.78 2.20
N TRP A 256 -11.97 -3.80 2.65
CA TRP A 256 -12.43 -4.73 3.69
C TRP A 256 -12.27 -6.19 3.24
N LEU A 257 -12.69 -6.54 2.02
CA LEU A 257 -12.49 -7.88 1.45
C LEU A 257 -11.02 -8.27 1.43
N THR A 258 -10.14 -7.34 1.03
CA THR A 258 -8.68 -7.56 1.01
C THR A 258 -8.17 -7.87 2.41
N TYR A 259 -8.60 -7.11 3.41
CA TYR A 259 -8.21 -7.37 4.80
C TYR A 259 -8.72 -8.73 5.28
N ARG A 260 -10.00 -9.03 5.07
CA ARG A 260 -10.64 -10.26 5.54
C ARG A 260 -10.13 -11.54 4.86
N LEU A 261 -9.92 -11.50 3.55
CA LEU A 261 -9.51 -12.69 2.78
C LEU A 261 -8.01 -12.95 2.86
N VAL A 262 -7.19 -11.89 2.87
CA VAL A 262 -5.74 -12.02 2.62
C VAL A 262 -4.89 -11.79 3.86
N LEU A 263 -5.31 -10.88 4.75
CA LEU A 263 -4.43 -10.28 5.76
C LEU A 263 -4.92 -10.49 7.20
N TYR A 264 -6.12 -11.04 7.41
CA TYR A 264 -6.66 -11.33 8.73
C TYR A 264 -6.17 -12.70 9.23
N ASP A 265 -5.43 -12.68 10.34
CA ASP A 265 -5.05 -13.89 11.08
C ASP A 265 -6.06 -14.09 12.22
N ASP A 266 -6.66 -15.28 12.34
CA ASP A 266 -7.72 -15.68 13.31
C ASP A 266 -7.29 -15.68 14.80
N CYS A 267 -6.38 -14.80 15.20
CA CYS A 267 -6.01 -14.61 16.59
C CYS A 267 -7.13 -13.86 17.33
N GLY A 268 -7.95 -14.62 18.08
CA GLY A 268 -9.26 -14.28 18.66
C GLY A 268 -9.44 -13.01 19.52
N HIS A 269 -8.44 -12.13 19.64
CA HIS A 269 -8.61 -10.78 20.22
C HIS A 269 -9.01 -9.72 19.17
N ALA A 270 -8.90 -10.01 17.88
CA ALA A 270 -9.24 -9.09 16.79
C ALA A 270 -10.72 -9.13 16.36
N ALA A 271 -11.49 -10.13 16.82
CA ALA A 271 -12.86 -10.36 16.37
C ALA A 271 -13.83 -9.26 16.84
N THR A 272 -13.74 -8.82 18.10
CA THR A 272 -14.62 -7.76 18.64
C THR A 272 -14.38 -6.41 17.98
N SER A 273 -13.12 -5.98 17.83
CA SER A 273 -12.78 -4.74 17.12
C SER A 273 -13.29 -4.74 15.67
N LEU A 274 -13.26 -5.91 15.01
CA LEU A 274 -13.70 -6.05 13.63
C LEU A 274 -15.22 -5.97 13.48
N THR A 275 -15.98 -6.58 14.39
CA THR A 275 -17.45 -6.40 14.40
C THR A 275 -17.85 -4.95 14.60
N THR A 276 -17.12 -4.20 15.45
CA THR A 276 -17.35 -2.76 15.62
C THR A 276 -17.01 -2.01 14.33
N ALA A 277 -15.87 -2.30 13.70
CA ALA A 277 -15.50 -1.68 12.43
C ALA A 277 -16.54 -1.94 11.32
N GLU A 278 -17.03 -3.17 11.19
CA GLU A 278 -18.09 -3.52 10.22
C GLU A 278 -19.38 -2.77 10.49
N SER A 279 -19.78 -2.64 11.76
CA SER A 279 -20.95 -1.85 12.13
C SER A 279 -20.80 -0.37 11.75
N VAL A 280 -19.59 0.19 11.89
CA VAL A 280 -19.28 1.57 11.48
C VAL A 280 -19.36 1.68 9.97
N ILE A 281 -18.73 0.78 9.21
CA ILE A 281 -18.77 0.82 7.73
C ILE A 281 -20.20 0.75 7.21
N ARG A 282 -21.03 -0.15 7.77
CA ARG A 282 -22.43 -0.31 7.38
C ARG A 282 -23.28 0.95 7.57
N GLN A 283 -22.99 1.77 8.58
CA GLN A 283 -23.72 3.03 8.82
C GLN A 283 -23.50 4.03 7.67
N PHE A 284 -22.34 3.99 7.02
CA PHE A 284 -22.01 4.92 5.93
C PHE A 284 -22.32 4.34 4.54
N PHE A 285 -22.49 3.02 4.39
CA PHE A 285 -22.80 2.41 3.10
C PHE A 285 -24.17 2.85 2.57
N PRO A 286 -24.36 3.01 1.26
CA PRO A 286 -25.69 3.09 0.66
C PRO A 286 -26.56 1.90 1.07
N ASP A 287 -27.87 2.10 1.17
CA ASP A 287 -28.80 1.05 1.62
C ASP A 287 -28.66 -0.20 0.73
N ASP A 288 -28.46 0.01 -0.57
CA ASP A 288 -28.23 -0.99 -1.60
C ASP A 288 -26.95 -1.80 -1.40
N MET A 289 -26.01 -1.43 -0.53
CA MET A 289 -24.78 -2.20 -0.26
C MET A 289 -24.65 -2.63 1.20
N SER A 290 -25.54 -2.16 2.06
CA SER A 290 -25.47 -2.34 3.52
C SER A 290 -25.60 -3.80 3.98
N ASP A 291 -26.21 -4.65 3.14
CA ASP A 291 -26.38 -6.09 3.33
C ASP A 291 -25.12 -6.90 3.04
N LEU A 292 -24.20 -6.41 2.19
CA LEU A 292 -22.97 -7.13 1.84
C LEU A 292 -22.16 -7.45 3.11
N LEU A 293 -22.04 -6.47 4.02
CA LEU A 293 -21.31 -6.61 5.28
C LEU A 293 -22.12 -7.19 6.44
N ALA A 294 -23.34 -7.70 6.21
CA ALA A 294 -24.23 -8.04 7.33
C ALA A 294 -23.83 -9.29 8.13
N SER A 295 -23.07 -10.21 7.55
CA SER A 295 -22.61 -11.45 8.21
C SER A 295 -21.20 -11.33 8.79
N GLY A 296 -20.45 -10.28 8.45
CA GLY A 296 -19.04 -10.17 8.78
C GLY A 296 -18.18 -11.28 8.18
N ASP A 297 -18.69 -12.06 7.23
CA ASP A 297 -17.97 -13.15 6.55
C ASP A 297 -17.75 -12.76 5.08
N PRO A 298 -16.50 -12.71 4.60
CA PRO A 298 -16.21 -12.32 3.23
C PRO A 298 -16.78 -13.27 2.19
N GLU A 299 -16.88 -14.58 2.45
CA GLU A 299 -17.45 -15.55 1.52
C GLU A 299 -18.96 -15.38 1.39
N ILE A 300 -19.66 -15.18 2.52
CA ILE A 300 -21.10 -14.87 2.51
C ILE A 300 -21.36 -13.55 1.79
N SER A 301 -20.49 -12.56 1.99
CA SER A 301 -20.59 -11.27 1.28
C SER A 301 -20.42 -11.43 -0.24
N LEU A 302 -19.47 -12.26 -0.68
CA LEU A 302 -19.29 -12.57 -2.10
C LEU A 302 -20.46 -13.39 -2.67
N MET A 303 -21.02 -14.34 -1.92
CA MET A 303 -22.22 -15.08 -2.33
C MET A 303 -23.41 -14.14 -2.55
N ARG A 304 -23.63 -13.15 -1.68
CA ARG A 304 -24.68 -12.13 -1.87
C ARG A 304 -24.51 -11.34 -3.17
N LEU A 305 -23.28 -11.06 -3.60
CA LEU A 305 -23.05 -10.44 -4.91
C LEU A 305 -23.47 -11.34 -6.06
N SER A 306 -23.21 -12.64 -5.95
CA SER A 306 -23.62 -13.63 -6.95
C SER A 306 -25.14 -13.77 -6.99
N GLU A 307 -25.81 -13.82 -5.83
CA GLU A 307 -27.28 -13.82 -5.72
C GLU A 307 -27.90 -12.57 -6.39
N ARG A 308 -27.31 -11.40 -6.17
CA ARG A 308 -27.76 -10.15 -6.81
C ARG A 308 -27.60 -10.16 -8.33
N PHE A 309 -26.51 -10.75 -8.82
CA PHE A 309 -26.32 -10.93 -10.26
C PHE A 309 -27.35 -11.89 -10.85
N GLU A 310 -27.70 -12.97 -10.16
CA GLU A 310 -28.74 -13.91 -10.59
C GLU A 310 -30.13 -13.26 -10.58
N ALA A 311 -30.41 -12.43 -9.57
CA ALA A 311 -31.67 -11.69 -9.42
C ALA A 311 -31.87 -10.59 -10.49
N CYS A 312 -30.84 -10.19 -11.22
CA CYS A 312 -30.99 -9.24 -12.32
C CYS A 312 -31.86 -9.83 -13.44
N GLU A 313 -33.02 -9.18 -13.71
CA GLU A 313 -34.04 -9.70 -14.61
C GLU A 313 -33.64 -9.69 -16.09
N THR A 314 -32.84 -8.71 -16.52
CA THR A 314 -32.43 -8.55 -17.92
C THR A 314 -30.95 -8.84 -18.13
N PHE A 315 -30.60 -9.31 -19.33
CA PHE A 315 -29.20 -9.50 -19.73
C PHE A 315 -28.38 -8.21 -19.63
N GLN A 316 -28.97 -7.06 -20.02
CA GLN A 316 -28.28 -5.78 -19.95
C GLN A 316 -27.97 -5.38 -18.51
N CYS A 317 -28.91 -5.55 -17.57
CA CYS A 317 -28.68 -5.32 -16.14
C CYS A 317 -27.59 -6.24 -15.59
N ARG A 318 -27.61 -7.53 -15.97
CA ARG A 318 -26.55 -8.49 -15.59
C ARG A 318 -25.17 -8.04 -16.05
N MET A 319 -25.04 -7.63 -17.31
CA MET A 319 -23.75 -7.19 -17.86
C MET A 319 -23.27 -5.88 -17.24
N GLN A 320 -24.18 -4.93 -16.95
CA GLN A 320 -23.84 -3.69 -16.26
C GLN A 320 -23.37 -3.96 -14.81
N PHE A 321 -24.12 -4.77 -14.06
CA PHE A 321 -23.74 -5.17 -12.70
C PHE A 321 -22.38 -5.86 -12.68
N LYS A 322 -22.18 -6.83 -13.59
CA LYS A 322 -20.90 -7.52 -13.75
C LYS A 322 -19.76 -6.56 -14.07
N ALA A 323 -19.97 -5.59 -14.95
CA ALA A 323 -18.94 -4.59 -15.27
C ALA A 323 -18.54 -3.74 -14.04
N VAL A 324 -19.52 -3.36 -13.20
CA VAL A 324 -19.26 -2.66 -11.94
C VAL A 324 -18.44 -3.53 -10.98
N VAL A 325 -18.87 -4.77 -10.76
CA VAL A 325 -18.16 -5.72 -9.89
C VAL A 325 -16.72 -5.94 -10.38
N LEU A 326 -16.52 -6.15 -11.68
CA LEU A 326 -15.19 -6.31 -12.28
C LEU A 326 -14.31 -5.08 -12.07
N ARG A 327 -14.86 -3.87 -12.27
CA ARG A 327 -14.12 -2.61 -12.05
C ARG A 327 -13.57 -2.52 -10.62
N HIS A 328 -14.38 -2.88 -9.62
CA HIS A 328 -14.02 -2.70 -8.22
C HIS A 328 -13.27 -3.88 -7.58
N LEU A 329 -13.44 -5.11 -8.08
CA LEU A 329 -12.71 -6.29 -7.58
C LEU A 329 -11.40 -6.56 -8.33
N SER A 330 -11.19 -5.97 -9.51
CA SER A 330 -9.92 -6.08 -10.26
C SER A 330 -8.67 -5.72 -9.43
N PRO A 331 -8.65 -4.65 -8.60
CA PRO A 331 -7.51 -4.34 -7.74
C PRO A 331 -7.14 -5.47 -6.76
N LEU A 332 -8.13 -6.15 -6.19
CA LEU A 332 -7.92 -7.31 -5.31
C LEU A 332 -7.28 -8.47 -6.09
N ALA A 333 -7.81 -8.78 -7.28
CA ALA A 333 -7.25 -9.82 -8.13
C ALA A 333 -5.79 -9.54 -8.53
N GLN A 334 -5.49 -8.29 -8.93
CA GLN A 334 -4.13 -7.86 -9.24
C GLN A 334 -3.18 -7.95 -8.04
N LEU A 335 -3.68 -7.66 -6.84
CA LEU A 335 -2.90 -7.80 -5.61
C LEU A 335 -2.57 -9.27 -5.33
N LEU A 336 -3.55 -10.18 -5.39
CA LEU A 336 -3.34 -11.61 -5.19
C LEU A 336 -2.32 -12.19 -6.17
N CYS A 337 -2.44 -11.83 -7.44
CA CYS A 337 -1.49 -12.14 -8.49
C CYS A 337 -0.05 -11.74 -8.11
N ARG A 338 0.16 -10.50 -7.63
CA ARG A 338 1.49 -10.03 -7.22
C ARG A 338 2.04 -10.72 -5.99
N LEU A 339 1.19 -10.94 -4.99
CA LEU A 339 1.56 -11.68 -3.78
C LEU A 339 1.99 -13.12 -4.09
N SER A 340 1.55 -13.69 -5.20
CA SER A 340 2.01 -15.01 -5.66
C SER A 340 3.35 -14.98 -6.42
N ASP A 341 3.69 -13.86 -7.08
CA ASP A 341 4.86 -13.72 -7.94
C ASP A 341 6.14 -13.23 -7.20
N GLU A 342 5.98 -12.61 -6.04
CA GLU A 342 7.09 -12.07 -5.26
C GLU A 342 8.01 -13.20 -4.74
N ARG A 343 9.27 -13.19 -5.18
CA ARG A 343 10.29 -14.22 -4.82
C ARG A 343 10.65 -14.27 -3.33
N SER A 344 10.18 -13.30 -2.55
CA SER A 344 10.45 -13.12 -1.11
C SER A 344 9.22 -13.37 -0.22
N VAL A 345 8.12 -13.88 -0.79
CA VAL A 345 6.87 -14.08 -0.05
C VAL A 345 7.03 -15.17 1.00
N SER A 346 6.55 -14.89 2.21
CA SER A 346 6.53 -15.89 3.27
C SER A 346 5.54 -17.00 2.94
N THR A 347 5.81 -18.24 3.36
CA THR A 347 4.91 -19.37 3.09
C THR A 347 3.50 -19.13 3.62
N LEU A 348 3.36 -18.41 4.75
CA LEU A 348 2.07 -18.03 5.34
C LEU A 348 1.24 -17.12 4.41
N GLU A 349 1.87 -16.11 3.82
CA GLU A 349 1.21 -15.18 2.89
C GLU A 349 0.83 -15.85 1.59
N LEU A 350 1.65 -16.79 1.15
CA LEU A 350 1.33 -17.60 -0.02
C LEU A 350 0.09 -18.46 0.25
N THR A 351 0.03 -19.15 1.39
CA THR A 351 -1.15 -19.91 1.79
C THR A 351 -2.41 -19.04 1.89
N SER A 352 -2.33 -17.85 2.50
CA SER A 352 -3.49 -16.94 2.58
C SER A 352 -3.92 -16.45 1.20
N THR A 353 -2.98 -16.19 0.30
CA THR A 353 -3.24 -15.82 -1.11
C THR A 353 -3.97 -16.93 -1.87
N TYR A 354 -3.55 -18.19 -1.69
CA TYR A 354 -4.24 -19.34 -2.29
C TYR A 354 -5.67 -19.49 -1.74
N ARG A 355 -5.88 -19.39 -0.43
CA ARG A 355 -7.22 -19.46 0.18
C ARG A 355 -8.12 -18.32 -0.30
N ALA A 356 -7.62 -17.09 -0.33
CA ALA A 356 -8.36 -15.93 -0.82
C ALA A 356 -8.77 -16.09 -2.29
N THR A 357 -7.85 -16.57 -3.12
CA THR A 357 -8.14 -16.84 -4.54
C THR A 357 -9.17 -17.96 -4.67
N ALA A 358 -9.08 -19.02 -3.86
CA ALA A 358 -10.02 -20.12 -3.86
C ALA A 358 -11.44 -19.66 -3.48
N ALA A 359 -11.57 -18.85 -2.43
CA ALA A 359 -12.83 -18.24 -2.03
C ALA A 359 -13.45 -17.40 -3.16
N LEU A 360 -12.65 -16.58 -3.85
CA LEU A 360 -13.10 -15.80 -5.01
C LEU A 360 -13.59 -16.68 -6.17
N PHE A 361 -12.89 -17.78 -6.47
CA PHE A 361 -13.32 -18.70 -7.51
C PHE A 361 -14.61 -19.42 -7.10
N GLN A 362 -14.66 -19.94 -5.87
CA GLN A 362 -15.80 -20.72 -5.40
C GLN A 362 -17.10 -19.91 -5.33
N THR A 363 -17.02 -18.65 -4.90
CA THR A 363 -18.21 -17.83 -4.62
C THR A 363 -18.52 -16.79 -5.70
N ALA A 364 -17.53 -16.36 -6.48
CA ALA A 364 -17.66 -15.23 -7.41
C ALA A 364 -17.11 -15.50 -8.83
N ALA A 365 -16.83 -16.75 -9.22
CA ALA A 365 -16.31 -17.06 -10.57
C ALA A 365 -17.18 -16.48 -11.69
N VAL A 366 -18.51 -16.62 -11.60
CA VAL A 366 -19.45 -16.10 -12.62
C VAL A 366 -19.35 -14.59 -12.80
N LEU A 367 -19.10 -13.85 -11.71
CA LEU A 367 -18.90 -12.40 -11.71
C LEU A 367 -17.53 -12.03 -12.27
N LEU A 368 -16.48 -12.75 -11.89
CA LEU A 368 -15.09 -12.46 -12.25
C LEU A 368 -14.73 -12.90 -13.68
N TYR A 369 -15.46 -13.85 -14.25
CA TYR A 369 -15.16 -14.41 -15.56
C TYR A 369 -15.35 -13.40 -16.69
N ALA A 370 -14.25 -12.93 -17.27
CA ALA A 370 -14.21 -12.27 -18.57
C ALA A 370 -12.98 -12.80 -19.32
N THR A 371 -13.04 -12.89 -20.65
CA THR A 371 -12.00 -13.54 -21.48
C THR A 371 -10.61 -12.96 -21.26
N ASP A 372 -10.52 -11.64 -21.02
CA ASP A 372 -9.27 -10.91 -20.70
C ASP A 372 -9.31 -10.30 -19.28
N GLY A 373 -10.11 -10.91 -18.39
CA GLY A 373 -10.45 -10.37 -17.08
C GLY A 373 -9.55 -10.82 -15.92
N PRO A 374 -9.85 -10.34 -14.70
CA PRO A 374 -9.13 -10.72 -13.48
C PRO A 374 -9.13 -12.24 -13.24
N PHE A 375 -10.20 -12.93 -13.64
CA PHE A 375 -10.28 -14.39 -13.55
C PHE A 375 -9.18 -15.09 -14.36
N HIS A 376 -8.95 -14.67 -15.61
CA HIS A 376 -7.88 -15.25 -16.42
C HIS A 376 -6.52 -14.99 -15.77
N GLN A 377 -6.28 -13.77 -15.28
CA GLN A 377 -5.01 -13.41 -14.65
C GLN A 377 -4.73 -14.31 -13.44
N LEU A 378 -5.68 -14.41 -12.51
CA LEU A 378 -5.60 -15.28 -11.33
C LEU A 378 -5.36 -16.74 -11.72
N PHE A 379 -6.13 -17.25 -12.68
CA PHE A 379 -5.97 -18.62 -13.17
C PHE A 379 -4.56 -18.86 -13.74
N SER A 380 -4.07 -17.95 -14.59
CA SER A 380 -2.78 -18.10 -15.26
C SER A 380 -1.57 -17.94 -14.34
N GLN A 381 -1.68 -17.11 -13.29
CA GLN A 381 -0.54 -16.79 -12.41
C GLN A 381 -0.52 -17.64 -11.15
N ILE A 382 -1.68 -17.91 -10.54
CA ILE A 382 -1.78 -18.61 -9.26
C ILE A 382 -2.00 -20.12 -9.47
N MET A 383 -2.85 -20.50 -10.43
CA MET A 383 -3.24 -21.91 -10.63
C MET A 383 -2.39 -22.63 -11.68
N LEU A 384 -1.87 -21.90 -12.67
CA LEU A 384 -0.92 -22.41 -13.66
C LEU A 384 0.42 -21.67 -13.60
N PRO A 385 1.08 -21.56 -12.42
CA PRO A 385 2.32 -20.81 -12.30
C PRO A 385 3.33 -21.31 -13.33
N PRO A 386 4.09 -20.41 -13.98
CA PRO A 386 4.96 -20.79 -15.07
C PRO A 386 5.87 -21.92 -14.61
N ARG A 387 5.87 -23.06 -15.33
CA ARG A 387 6.65 -24.29 -15.02
C ARG A 387 8.08 -24.00 -14.54
N ARG A 388 8.69 -22.90 -15.01
CA ARG A 388 10.01 -22.41 -14.58
C ARG A 388 10.14 -22.10 -13.08
N GLN A 389 9.09 -21.69 -12.39
CA GLN A 389 9.07 -21.48 -10.93
C GLN A 389 9.08 -22.83 -10.18
N LEU A 390 8.42 -23.85 -10.74
CA LEU A 390 8.30 -25.21 -10.16
C LEU A 390 9.46 -26.14 -10.52
N CYS A 391 10.24 -25.82 -11.54
CA CYS A 391 11.38 -26.63 -12.00
C CYS A 391 12.70 -26.31 -11.28
N LYS A 392 12.72 -25.36 -10.32
CA LYS A 392 13.89 -25.09 -9.48
C LYS A 392 13.79 -25.88 -8.19
N GLU A 393 14.93 -26.40 -7.71
CA GLU A 393 15.09 -27.32 -6.57
C GLU A 393 14.17 -27.04 -5.37
N ASN A 394 13.78 -28.11 -4.68
CA ASN A 394 12.99 -28.20 -3.44
C ASN A 394 13.14 -27.00 -2.50
N SER A 395 12.42 -25.91 -2.81
CA SER A 395 12.39 -24.72 -1.99
C SER A 395 11.13 -24.76 -1.11
N PRO A 396 11.15 -24.18 0.11
CA PRO A 396 9.97 -24.12 0.96
C PRO A 396 8.80 -23.39 0.29
N VAL A 397 9.08 -22.48 -0.64
CA VAL A 397 8.09 -21.77 -1.46
C VAL A 397 7.40 -22.74 -2.42
N HIS A 398 8.14 -23.66 -3.04
CA HIS A 398 7.60 -24.68 -3.94
C HIS A 398 6.62 -25.62 -3.23
N GLU A 399 6.98 -26.10 -2.03
CA GLU A 399 6.07 -26.93 -1.22
C GLU A 399 4.83 -26.16 -0.75
N ALA A 400 4.99 -24.88 -0.39
CA ALA A 400 3.85 -24.03 -0.04
C ALA A 400 2.89 -23.79 -1.22
N ILE A 401 3.42 -23.63 -2.45
CA ILE A 401 2.61 -23.53 -3.68
C ILE A 401 1.84 -24.83 -3.93
N LYS A 402 2.52 -25.98 -3.84
CA LYS A 402 1.86 -27.29 -4.01
C LYS A 402 0.77 -27.52 -2.96
N ALA A 403 1.10 -27.29 -1.69
CA ALA A 403 0.15 -27.45 -0.58
C ALA A 403 -1.03 -26.49 -0.73
N GLY A 404 -0.77 -25.21 -1.02
CA GLY A 404 -1.80 -24.21 -1.25
C GLY A 404 -2.74 -24.57 -2.40
N LEU A 405 -2.23 -25.09 -3.52
CA LEU A 405 -3.08 -25.56 -4.61
C LEU A 405 -3.85 -26.84 -4.24
N ALA A 406 -3.19 -27.80 -3.57
CA ALA A 406 -3.80 -29.06 -3.18
C ALA A 406 -4.98 -28.86 -2.22
N GLU A 407 -4.77 -28.06 -1.17
CA GLU A 407 -5.79 -27.76 -0.15
C GLU A 407 -7.01 -27.07 -0.76
N ASN A 408 -6.80 -26.22 -1.77
CA ASN A 408 -7.85 -25.38 -2.34
C ASN A 408 -8.40 -25.90 -3.68
N LEU A 409 -7.96 -27.07 -4.14
CA LEU A 409 -8.30 -27.60 -5.47
C LEU A 409 -9.81 -27.75 -5.67
N LEU A 410 -10.52 -28.24 -4.66
CA LEU A 410 -11.97 -28.44 -4.75
C LEU A 410 -12.69 -27.10 -4.99
N ALA A 411 -12.34 -26.07 -4.23
CA ALA A 411 -12.91 -24.74 -4.38
C ALA A 411 -12.67 -24.15 -5.79
N PHE A 412 -11.45 -24.33 -6.31
CA PHE A 412 -11.11 -23.93 -7.68
C PHE A 412 -11.93 -24.66 -8.74
N VAL A 413 -12.03 -25.98 -8.66
CA VAL A 413 -12.78 -26.80 -9.63
C VAL A 413 -14.27 -26.48 -9.56
N THR A 414 -14.84 -26.37 -8.37
CA THR A 414 -16.25 -26.02 -8.17
C THR A 414 -16.54 -24.64 -8.75
N GLY A 415 -15.67 -23.65 -8.51
CA GLY A 415 -15.82 -22.31 -9.08
C GLY A 415 -15.78 -22.30 -10.61
N ILE A 416 -14.85 -23.02 -11.23
CA ILE A 416 -14.78 -23.09 -12.70
C ILE A 416 -15.98 -23.87 -13.27
N ALA A 417 -16.45 -24.90 -12.57
CA ALA A 417 -17.61 -25.69 -12.99
C ALA A 417 -18.93 -24.91 -12.98
N GLN A 418 -19.04 -23.83 -12.21
CA GLN A 418 -20.17 -22.90 -12.26
C GLN A 418 -20.20 -22.07 -13.55
N LEU A 419 -19.09 -21.99 -14.29
CA LEU A 419 -19.07 -21.35 -15.60
C LEU A 419 -19.69 -22.26 -16.65
N ASN A 420 -20.22 -21.70 -17.74
CA ASN A 420 -20.92 -22.46 -18.77
C ASN A 420 -19.94 -23.26 -19.66
N TYR A 421 -19.38 -24.34 -19.12
CA TYR A 421 -18.41 -25.21 -19.77
C TYR A 421 -18.98 -26.01 -20.95
N LEU A 422 -20.31 -26.14 -21.05
CA LEU A 422 -20.97 -26.82 -22.17
C LEU A 422 -20.92 -25.99 -23.45
N THR A 423 -20.95 -24.66 -23.33
CA THR A 423 -20.97 -23.75 -24.49
C THR A 423 -19.66 -23.00 -24.70
N ASP A 424 -18.81 -22.91 -23.68
CA ASP A 424 -17.55 -22.17 -23.76
C ASP A 424 -16.32 -23.12 -23.78
N PRO A 425 -15.69 -23.33 -24.96
CA PRO A 425 -14.53 -24.20 -25.08
C PRO A 425 -13.30 -23.68 -24.32
N PHE A 426 -13.27 -22.39 -23.98
CA PHE A 426 -12.21 -21.82 -23.16
C PHE A 426 -12.26 -22.39 -21.74
N VAL A 427 -13.46 -22.46 -21.13
CA VAL A 427 -13.65 -23.02 -19.78
C VAL A 427 -13.23 -24.49 -19.73
N VAL A 428 -13.57 -25.28 -20.76
CA VAL A 428 -13.12 -26.68 -20.88
C VAL A 428 -11.60 -26.78 -20.92
N ARG A 429 -10.94 -25.88 -21.64
CA ARG A 429 -9.47 -25.81 -21.69
C ARG A 429 -8.89 -25.48 -20.31
N LEU A 430 -9.47 -24.53 -19.58
CA LEU A 430 -9.01 -24.19 -18.22
C LEU A 430 -9.12 -25.39 -17.27
N LEU A 431 -10.27 -26.05 -17.23
CA LEU A 431 -10.47 -27.26 -16.41
C LEU A 431 -9.43 -28.34 -16.75
N ARG A 432 -9.21 -28.59 -18.04
CA ARG A 432 -8.22 -29.57 -18.50
C ARG A 432 -6.80 -29.23 -18.07
N GLU A 433 -6.39 -27.97 -18.20
CA GLU A 433 -5.04 -27.55 -17.81
C GLU A 433 -4.85 -27.58 -16.29
N LEU A 434 -5.86 -27.20 -15.51
CA LEU A 434 -5.83 -27.33 -14.04
C LEU A 434 -5.68 -28.80 -13.62
N LEU A 435 -6.51 -29.70 -14.17
CA LEU A 435 -6.44 -31.13 -13.84
C LEU A 435 -5.11 -31.75 -14.25
N ARG A 436 -4.57 -31.37 -15.41
CA ARG A 436 -3.22 -31.78 -15.84
C ARG A 436 -2.17 -31.28 -14.88
N PHE A 437 -2.24 -30.01 -14.48
CA PHE A 437 -1.27 -29.43 -13.56
C PHE A 437 -1.27 -30.15 -12.22
N VAL A 438 -2.44 -30.39 -11.63
CA VAL A 438 -2.58 -31.17 -10.38
C VAL A 438 -1.96 -32.56 -10.54
N PHE A 439 -2.32 -33.28 -11.60
CA PHE A 439 -1.86 -34.64 -11.85
C PHE A 439 -0.34 -34.75 -12.00
N PHE A 440 0.31 -33.76 -12.62
CA PHE A 440 1.75 -33.79 -12.87
C PHE A 440 2.60 -33.06 -11.80
N ALA A 441 2.05 -32.10 -11.05
CA ALA A 441 2.83 -31.21 -10.19
C ALA A 441 2.62 -31.45 -8.70
N VAL A 442 1.42 -31.87 -8.27
CA VAL A 442 1.06 -31.96 -6.84
C VAL A 442 1.41 -33.33 -6.25
N ASP A 443 1.90 -34.28 -7.07
CA ASP A 443 2.33 -35.62 -6.64
C ASP A 443 1.27 -36.34 -5.77
N THR A 444 0.00 -36.05 -6.03
CA THR A 444 -1.09 -36.55 -5.22
C THR A 444 -1.84 -37.70 -5.85
N ARG A 445 -2.01 -38.71 -5.00
CA ARG A 445 -2.88 -39.88 -5.04
C ARG A 445 -4.39 -39.54 -5.11
N PHE A 446 -4.78 -38.40 -5.66
CA PHE A 446 -6.19 -37.98 -5.75
C PHE A 446 -6.74 -38.31 -7.13
N VAL A 447 -7.69 -39.26 -7.19
CA VAL A 447 -8.46 -39.52 -8.41
C VAL A 447 -9.70 -38.64 -8.36
N ALA A 448 -9.86 -37.78 -9.37
CA ALA A 448 -11.13 -37.08 -9.61
C ALA A 448 -12.14 -38.12 -10.11
N VAL A 449 -13.07 -38.53 -9.24
CA VAL A 449 -14.17 -39.41 -9.63
C VAL A 449 -15.38 -38.53 -9.92
N SER A 450 -15.84 -38.58 -11.17
CA SER A 450 -17.13 -37.99 -11.53
C SER A 450 -18.24 -38.90 -10.99
N CYS A 451 -18.99 -38.43 -9.99
CA CYS A 451 -20.25 -39.07 -9.65
C CYS A 451 -21.36 -38.44 -10.50
N PRO A 452 -22.03 -39.20 -11.40
CA PRO A 452 -23.23 -38.68 -12.05
C PRO A 452 -24.29 -38.43 -10.98
N SER A 453 -24.66 -37.16 -10.79
CA SER A 453 -25.85 -36.82 -10.01
C SER A 453 -27.08 -36.95 -10.90
N ASN A 454 -28.20 -37.41 -10.34
CA ASN A 454 -29.46 -37.58 -11.07
C ASN A 454 -30.09 -36.26 -11.57
N HIS A 455 -29.41 -35.12 -11.40
CA HIS A 455 -29.91 -33.78 -11.74
C HIS A 455 -28.99 -32.97 -12.68
N GLY A 456 -27.97 -33.58 -13.28
CA GLY A 456 -27.11 -32.89 -14.27
C GLY A 456 -26.05 -31.97 -13.67
N GLU A 457 -25.85 -31.99 -12.35
CA GLU A 457 -24.71 -31.35 -11.70
C GLU A 457 -23.52 -32.32 -11.68
N LEU A 458 -22.35 -31.81 -12.06
CA LEU A 458 -21.10 -32.56 -12.06
C LEU A 458 -20.50 -32.53 -10.65
N GLN A 459 -20.71 -33.60 -9.87
CA GLN A 459 -20.05 -33.76 -8.56
C GLN A 459 -18.65 -34.34 -8.77
N VAL A 460 -17.63 -33.52 -8.51
CA VAL A 460 -16.23 -33.95 -8.49
C VAL A 460 -15.88 -34.33 -7.05
N LYS A 461 -15.65 -35.62 -6.80
CA LYS A 461 -15.08 -36.10 -5.53
C LYS A 461 -13.58 -36.34 -5.71
N PHE A 462 -12.78 -35.85 -4.78
CA PHE A 462 -11.36 -36.16 -4.66
C PHE A 462 -11.19 -37.17 -3.52
N GLU A 463 -10.81 -38.40 -3.86
CA GLU A 463 -10.53 -39.45 -2.87
C GLU A 463 -9.02 -39.68 -2.78
N THR A 464 -8.48 -39.75 -1.56
CA THR A 464 -7.12 -40.23 -1.31
C THR A 464 -7.04 -41.73 -1.63
N LEU A 465 -6.21 -42.14 -2.59
CA LEU A 465 -5.86 -43.56 -2.71
C LEU A 465 -5.12 -44.02 -1.44
N PRO A 466 -5.37 -45.26 -0.97
CA PRO A 466 -4.71 -45.83 0.22
C PRO A 466 -3.18 -45.84 0.15
#